data_AF-A0A7W7BN67-F1
#
_entry.id   AF-A0A7W7BN67-F1
#
_cell.length_a   1.000
_cell.length_b   1.000
_cell.length_c   1.000
_cell.angle_alpha   90.00
_cell.angle_beta   90.00
_cell.angle_gamma   90.00
#
_symmetry.space_group_name_H-M   'P 1'
#
loop_
_entity.id
_entity.type
_entity.pdbx_description
1 polymer ?
#
loop_
_entity_poly.entity_id
_entity_poly.type
_entity_poly.pdbx_seq_one_letter_code
_entity_poly.pdbx_strand_id
1 'polypeptide(L)'
;MLDYPTFDFDQVDFVTSDTHFSHARISELAGRPFATVEEMDEDLIRRWNDEVPPGSVVLHLGDVALGPIEESIGLTARLNGRRLLVPGNHDRVSPATQSKRAIERFLPKYEAAGWEILPEVIEGTRRGYRIIASHYPYAGDSQEQDRHTSHRPRWDDGIPLIHGHTHARDYGPNGHQFHVGVDAHDFAPIPFSVIDAWIQSLPGIETRLQTAIREARGVLADLDDTPWPAMDHMFYMQAYDVLHMHLEELLEALKSQTSPERRSS
;
A
#
# COMPACT_ATOMS: atom_id res chain seq x y z
N MET A 1 11.16 -13.14 -4.08
CA MET A 1 11.51 -12.55 -2.77
C MET A 1 10.74 -11.25 -2.68
N LEU A 2 10.16 -10.88 -1.54
CA LEU A 2 9.49 -9.58 -1.44
C LEU A 2 10.59 -8.51 -1.42
N ASP A 3 10.43 -7.47 -2.23
CA ASP A 3 11.42 -6.38 -2.32
C ASP A 3 11.28 -5.41 -1.13
N TYR A 4 10.15 -5.49 -0.41
CA TYR A 4 9.80 -4.59 0.69
C TYR A 4 9.38 -5.36 1.96
N PRO A 5 9.45 -4.71 3.15
CA PRO A 5 8.94 -5.27 4.39
C PRO A 5 7.48 -5.72 4.26
N THR A 6 7.18 -6.91 4.78
CA THR A 6 5.84 -7.50 4.72
C THR A 6 4.87 -6.81 5.68
N PHE A 7 3.67 -6.51 5.19
CA PHE A 7 2.57 -5.93 5.95
C PHE A 7 1.27 -6.71 5.71
N ASP A 8 0.43 -6.82 6.74
CA ASP A 8 -0.89 -7.43 6.61
C ASP A 8 -1.93 -6.33 6.36
N PHE A 9 -2.44 -6.23 5.13
CA PHE A 9 -3.43 -5.22 4.76
C PHE A 9 -4.86 -5.65 5.14
N ASP A 10 -5.10 -6.89 5.55
CA ASP A 10 -6.42 -7.31 6.03
C ASP A 10 -6.79 -6.63 7.36
N GLN A 11 -5.81 -6.09 8.08
CA GLN A 11 -6.04 -5.30 9.30
C GLN A 11 -6.51 -3.86 9.05
N VAL A 12 -6.44 -3.35 7.81
CA VAL A 12 -6.69 -1.94 7.51
C VAL A 12 -8.15 -1.73 7.07
N ASP A 13 -8.81 -0.75 7.68
CA ASP A 13 -10.21 -0.40 7.38
C ASP A 13 -10.31 0.79 6.42
N PHE A 14 -9.43 1.78 6.56
CA PHE A 14 -9.44 3.01 5.77
C PHE A 14 -8.05 3.39 5.26
N VAL A 15 -8.00 4.11 4.14
CA VAL A 15 -6.76 4.66 3.57
C VAL A 15 -6.91 6.13 3.23
N THR A 16 -5.81 6.87 3.33
CA THR A 16 -5.76 8.28 2.91
C THR A 16 -4.30 8.73 2.72
N SER A 17 -4.10 9.96 2.27
CA SER A 17 -2.78 10.57 2.11
C SER A 17 -2.88 12.09 2.01
N ASP A 18 -1.76 12.78 2.16
CA ASP A 18 -1.61 14.21 1.81
C ASP A 18 -2.52 15.15 2.63
N THR A 19 -2.83 14.81 3.89
CA THR A 19 -3.69 15.67 4.72
C THR A 19 -3.11 17.06 4.92
N HIS A 20 -1.79 17.20 5.01
CA HIS A 20 -1.10 18.49 5.05
C HIS A 20 -1.60 19.45 6.16
N PHE A 21 -1.87 18.92 7.35
CA PHE A 21 -2.27 19.73 8.50
C PHE A 21 -1.32 20.91 8.72
N SER A 22 -1.93 22.07 8.99
CA SER A 22 -1.28 23.36 9.21
C SER A 22 -0.41 23.87 8.04
N HIS A 23 -0.59 23.35 6.82
CA HIS A 23 0.14 23.83 5.64
C HIS A 23 -0.60 24.99 4.98
N ALA A 24 -0.39 26.22 5.43
CA ALA A 24 -1.14 27.40 4.95
C ALA A 24 -1.14 27.63 3.43
N ARG A 25 -0.09 27.19 2.71
CA ARG A 25 0.01 27.34 1.25
C ARG A 25 -0.64 26.21 0.45
N ILE A 26 -1.05 25.10 1.08
CA ILE A 26 -1.58 23.96 0.33
C ILE A 26 -2.89 24.29 -0.37
N SER A 27 -3.73 25.15 0.21
CA SER A 27 -4.98 25.59 -0.41
C SER A 27 -4.73 26.30 -1.74
N GLU A 28 -3.68 27.12 -1.83
CA GLU A 28 -3.28 27.76 -3.09
C GLU A 28 -2.70 26.73 -4.07
N LEU A 29 -1.80 25.86 -3.60
CA LEU A 29 -1.03 24.94 -4.44
C LEU A 29 -1.88 23.79 -5.02
N ALA A 30 -2.79 23.22 -4.25
CA ALA A 30 -3.68 22.13 -4.66
C ALA A 30 -5.10 22.63 -5.02
N GLY A 31 -5.36 23.93 -4.85
CA GLY A 31 -6.66 24.54 -5.07
C GLY A 31 -7.73 24.07 -4.08
N ARG A 32 -7.36 23.81 -2.81
CA ARG A 32 -8.33 23.43 -1.78
C ARG A 32 -9.25 24.62 -1.46
N PRO A 33 -10.55 24.38 -1.23
CA PRO A 33 -11.55 25.44 -1.13
C PRO A 33 -11.63 26.08 0.28
N PHE A 34 -10.50 26.24 0.99
CA PHE A 34 -10.47 26.77 2.36
C PHE A 34 -9.89 28.19 2.39
N ALA A 35 -10.53 29.08 3.14
CA ALA A 35 -10.09 30.47 3.26
C ALA A 35 -8.92 30.61 4.23
N THR A 36 -8.85 29.78 5.28
CA THR A 36 -7.73 29.76 6.23
C THR A 36 -7.23 28.34 6.52
N VAL A 37 -6.03 28.25 7.10
CA VAL A 37 -5.44 26.97 7.48
C VAL A 37 -6.19 26.33 8.65
N GLU A 38 -6.72 27.15 9.57
CA GLU A 38 -7.52 26.68 10.69
C GLU A 38 -8.85 26.11 10.22
N GLU A 39 -9.51 26.75 9.23
CA GLU A 39 -10.72 26.21 8.61
C GLU A 39 -10.46 24.84 7.97
N MET A 40 -9.36 24.72 7.23
CA MET A 40 -8.94 23.45 6.63
C MET A 40 -8.68 22.37 7.68
N ASP A 41 -7.89 22.67 8.70
CA ASP A 41 -7.52 21.71 9.74
C ASP A 41 -8.77 21.20 10.49
N GLU A 42 -9.72 22.08 10.81
CA GLU A 42 -10.99 21.70 11.45
C GLU A 42 -11.89 20.87 10.53
N ASP A 43 -11.99 21.22 9.24
CA ASP A 43 -12.83 20.46 8.29
C ASP A 43 -12.24 19.07 8.01
N LEU A 44 -10.91 18.94 7.90
CA LEU A 44 -10.22 17.66 7.79
C LEU A 44 -10.49 16.76 9.01
N ILE A 45 -10.38 17.32 10.23
CA ILE A 45 -10.67 16.56 11.47
C ILE A 45 -12.13 16.11 11.50
N ARG A 46 -13.06 17.01 11.15
CA ARG A 46 -14.49 16.68 11.12
C ARG A 46 -14.76 15.55 10.13
N ARG A 47 -14.31 15.69 8.87
CA ARG A 47 -14.54 14.68 7.83
C ARG A 47 -13.89 13.34 8.15
N TRP A 48 -12.67 13.37 8.68
CA TRP A 48 -12.01 12.16 9.16
C TRP A 48 -12.87 11.45 10.20
N ASN A 49 -13.34 12.17 11.22
CA ASN A 49 -14.08 11.57 12.33
C ASN A 49 -15.52 11.18 11.97
N ASP A 50 -16.11 11.82 10.96
CA ASP A 50 -17.41 11.44 10.40
C ASP A 50 -17.33 10.09 9.66
N GLU A 51 -16.21 9.81 8.99
CA GLU A 51 -16.01 8.59 8.19
C GLU A 51 -15.35 7.45 8.99
N VAL A 52 -14.39 7.77 9.86
CA VAL A 52 -13.57 6.78 10.59
C VAL A 52 -14.09 6.57 12.02
N PRO A 53 -14.59 5.36 12.35
CA PRO A 53 -14.91 5.00 13.72
C PRO A 53 -13.67 4.91 14.63
N PRO A 54 -13.79 5.18 15.94
CA PRO A 54 -12.65 5.12 16.87
C PRO A 54 -11.90 3.78 16.93
N GLY A 55 -12.57 2.67 16.63
CA GLY A 55 -11.99 1.32 16.67
C GLY A 55 -11.31 0.87 15.37
N SER A 56 -11.36 1.68 14.31
CA SER A 56 -10.85 1.31 13.00
C SER A 56 -9.33 1.54 12.86
N VAL A 57 -8.72 0.87 11.89
CA VAL A 57 -7.32 1.07 11.51
C VAL A 57 -7.25 1.88 10.22
N VAL A 58 -6.47 2.97 10.26
CA VAL A 58 -6.26 3.84 9.11
C VAL A 58 -4.81 3.80 8.68
N LEU A 59 -4.57 3.56 7.39
CA LEU A 59 -3.26 3.67 6.77
C LEU A 59 -3.15 5.01 6.03
N HIS A 60 -2.22 5.86 6.47
CA HIS A 60 -1.91 7.14 5.85
C HIS A 60 -0.64 7.04 5.02
N LEU A 61 -0.68 7.42 3.76
CA LEU A 61 0.44 7.32 2.83
C LEU A 61 1.22 8.63 2.72
N GLY A 62 1.58 9.21 3.87
CA GLY A 62 2.54 10.30 3.91
C GLY A 62 1.97 11.70 3.82
N ASP A 63 2.82 12.67 4.15
CA ASP A 63 2.58 14.12 4.12
C ASP A 63 1.42 14.54 5.04
N VAL A 64 1.55 14.15 6.32
CA VAL A 64 0.52 14.38 7.35
C VAL A 64 0.41 15.85 7.71
N ALA A 65 1.54 16.53 7.94
CA ALA A 65 1.57 17.90 8.44
C ALA A 65 2.82 18.66 8.01
N LEU A 66 2.70 19.97 7.76
CA LEU A 66 3.83 20.79 7.28
C LEU A 66 4.02 22.15 7.99
N GLY A 67 3.11 22.53 8.90
CA GLY A 67 3.29 23.71 9.74
C GLY A 67 4.40 23.56 10.80
N PRO A 68 4.36 24.35 11.89
CA PRO A 68 5.18 24.11 13.08
C PRO A 68 4.93 22.70 13.62
N ILE A 69 5.78 21.75 13.22
CA ILE A 69 5.45 20.31 13.25
C ILE A 69 4.99 19.77 14.60
N GLU A 70 5.46 20.32 15.71
CA GLU A 70 5.06 19.90 17.05
C GLU A 70 3.59 20.26 17.35
N GLU A 71 3.15 21.43 16.93
CA GLU A 71 1.75 21.86 17.03
C GLU A 71 0.90 21.12 16.00
N SER A 72 1.37 21.05 14.75
CA SER A 72 0.62 20.47 13.64
C SER A 72 0.37 18.98 13.80
N ILE A 73 1.38 18.21 14.22
CA ILE A 73 1.19 16.79 14.54
C ILE A 73 0.35 16.61 15.80
N GLY A 74 0.47 17.51 16.78
CA GLY A 74 -0.37 17.50 17.98
C GLY A 74 -1.87 17.60 17.68
N LEU A 75 -2.27 18.39 16.66
CA LEU A 75 -3.67 18.47 16.21
C LEU A 75 -4.24 17.12 15.80
N THR A 76 -3.41 16.26 15.19
CA THR A 76 -3.84 14.95 14.69
C THR A 76 -4.24 13.98 15.81
N ALA A 77 -3.91 14.25 17.08
CA ALA A 77 -4.37 13.44 18.21
C ALA A 77 -5.90 13.42 18.37
N ARG A 78 -6.61 14.34 17.69
CA ARG A 78 -8.08 14.41 17.63
C ARG A 78 -8.71 13.44 16.62
N LEU A 79 -7.90 12.78 15.80
CA LEU A 79 -8.36 11.86 14.75
C LEU A 79 -8.70 10.49 15.35
N ASN A 80 -9.85 9.96 14.95
CA ASN A 80 -10.29 8.62 15.29
C ASN A 80 -9.41 7.54 14.67
N GLY A 81 -9.40 6.37 15.31
CA GLY A 81 -8.76 5.15 14.82
C GLY A 81 -7.30 4.99 15.22
N ARG A 82 -6.80 3.77 15.07
CA ARG A 82 -5.36 3.45 15.12
C ARG A 82 -4.74 3.88 13.80
N ARG A 83 -3.74 4.75 13.86
CA ARG A 83 -3.18 5.44 12.68
C ARG A 83 -1.79 4.93 12.37
N LEU A 84 -1.64 4.33 11.19
CA LEU A 84 -0.39 3.84 10.64
C LEU A 84 0.10 4.84 9.59
N LEU A 85 1.39 5.19 9.60
CA LEU A 85 1.97 6.14 8.67
C LEU A 85 3.06 5.48 7.84
N VAL A 86 2.87 5.42 6.52
CA VAL A 86 3.95 5.26 5.55
C VAL A 86 4.47 6.67 5.22
N PRO A 87 5.68 7.08 5.64
CA PRO A 87 6.11 8.47 5.56
C PRO A 87 6.26 9.00 4.13
N GLY A 88 5.81 10.24 3.91
CA GLY A 88 6.01 11.02 2.69
C GLY A 88 7.17 12.02 2.81
N ASN A 89 7.57 12.67 1.72
CA ASN A 89 8.72 13.58 1.70
C ASN A 89 8.62 14.76 2.68
N HIS A 90 7.40 15.20 3.01
CA HIS A 90 7.19 16.32 3.91
C HIS A 90 7.18 15.91 5.38
N ASP A 91 7.04 14.62 5.68
CA ASP A 91 7.07 14.11 7.05
C ASP A 91 8.48 14.19 7.65
N ARG A 92 8.55 14.67 8.89
CA ARG A 92 9.83 14.80 9.63
C ARG A 92 10.42 13.46 10.10
N VAL A 93 9.72 12.38 9.81
CA VAL A 93 10.13 10.99 10.07
C VAL A 93 10.49 10.23 8.78
N SER A 94 10.47 10.88 7.61
CA SER A 94 10.82 10.24 6.33
C SER A 94 12.35 10.14 6.13
N PRO A 95 12.90 8.94 5.90
CA PRO A 95 14.30 8.79 5.51
C PRO A 95 14.65 9.33 4.11
N ALA A 96 13.67 9.60 3.24
CA ALA A 96 13.89 10.23 1.93
C ALA A 96 14.37 11.68 2.03
N THR A 97 13.94 12.42 3.06
CA THR A 97 14.23 13.86 3.17
C THR A 97 14.89 14.26 4.48
N GLN A 98 14.93 13.38 5.48
CA GLN A 98 15.43 13.70 6.81
C GLN A 98 16.68 12.91 7.17
N SER A 99 17.59 13.57 7.89
CA SER A 99 18.72 12.88 8.53
C SER A 99 18.24 11.97 9.66
N LYS A 100 18.98 10.90 9.98
CA LYS A 100 18.69 10.01 11.13
C LYS A 100 18.46 10.78 12.44
N ARG A 101 19.30 11.78 12.72
CA ARG A 101 19.17 12.63 13.90
C ARG A 101 17.87 13.44 13.92
N ALA A 102 17.40 13.89 12.75
CA ALA A 102 16.11 14.58 12.65
C ALA A 102 14.95 13.62 12.91
N ILE A 103 15.00 12.43 12.32
CA ILE A 103 14.00 11.37 12.55
C ILE A 103 13.93 11.03 14.03
N GLU A 104 15.06 10.73 14.68
CA GLU A 104 15.13 10.44 16.13
C GLU A 104 14.55 11.57 17.00
N ARG A 105 14.71 12.84 16.57
CA ARG A 105 14.17 14.01 17.28
C ARG A 105 12.64 14.12 17.16
N PHE A 106 12.07 13.72 16.03
CA PHE A 106 10.66 13.94 15.72
C PHE A 106 9.78 12.70 15.93
N LEU A 107 10.33 11.49 15.83
CA LEU A 107 9.61 10.24 16.02
C LEU A 107 8.77 10.21 17.31
N PRO A 108 9.29 10.59 18.50
CA PRO A 108 8.49 10.58 19.72
C PRO A 108 7.26 11.51 19.68
N LYS A 109 7.28 12.56 18.85
CA LYS A 109 6.14 13.47 18.70
C LYS A 109 5.01 12.86 17.87
N TYR A 110 5.36 12.11 16.83
CA TYR A 110 4.39 11.36 16.04
C TYR A 110 3.75 10.26 16.89
N GLU A 111 4.58 9.50 17.63
CA GLU A 111 4.09 8.46 18.55
C GLU A 111 3.18 9.03 19.64
N ALA A 112 3.55 10.17 20.25
CA ALA A 112 2.72 10.85 21.23
C ALA A 112 1.37 11.34 20.68
N ALA A 113 1.30 11.66 19.38
CA ALA A 113 0.06 11.99 18.69
C ALA A 113 -0.74 10.76 18.24
N GLY A 114 -0.22 9.55 18.47
CA GLY A 114 -0.88 8.26 18.20
C GLY A 114 -0.59 7.67 16.82
N TRP A 115 0.52 8.07 16.17
CA TRP A 115 0.97 7.49 14.92
C TRP A 115 1.96 6.34 15.14
N GLU A 116 1.75 5.24 14.43
CA GLU A 116 2.71 4.15 14.28
C GLU A 116 3.44 4.30 12.93
N ILE A 117 4.75 4.46 12.98
CA ILE A 117 5.56 4.74 11.78
C ILE A 117 5.98 3.42 11.11
N LEU A 118 5.64 3.29 9.84
CA LEU A 118 5.99 2.16 8.98
C LEU A 118 7.17 2.54 8.04
N PRO A 119 7.78 1.55 7.35
CA PRO A 119 8.73 1.82 6.27
C PRO A 119 8.11 2.65 5.12
N GLU A 120 8.95 3.35 4.34
CA GLU A 120 8.52 4.23 3.22
C GLU A 120 7.82 3.49 2.07
N VAL A 121 8.08 2.18 1.97
CA VAL A 121 7.40 1.27 1.06
C VAL A 121 7.14 -0.01 1.83
N ILE A 122 5.89 -0.46 1.82
CA ILE A 122 5.47 -1.73 2.40
C ILE A 122 4.79 -2.58 1.32
N GLU A 123 4.98 -3.88 1.41
CA GLU A 123 4.35 -4.86 0.52
C GLU A 123 3.62 -5.90 1.35
N GLY A 124 2.50 -6.41 0.87
CA GLY A 124 1.65 -7.26 1.68
C GLY A 124 0.56 -7.95 0.90
N THR A 125 -0.38 -8.52 1.64
CA THR A 125 -1.61 -9.07 1.05
C THR A 125 -2.86 -8.47 1.67
N ARG A 126 -3.88 -8.30 0.82
CA ARG A 126 -5.26 -7.99 1.18
C ARG A 126 -6.16 -8.99 0.47
N ARG A 127 -6.94 -9.78 1.22
CA ARG A 127 -7.82 -10.83 0.67
C ARG A 127 -7.09 -11.77 -0.30
N GLY A 128 -5.81 -12.04 -0.02
CA GLY A 128 -4.93 -12.87 -0.85
C GLY A 128 -4.29 -12.17 -2.05
N TYR A 129 -4.70 -10.96 -2.45
CA TYR A 129 -4.05 -10.18 -3.50
C TYR A 129 -2.81 -9.47 -2.97
N ARG A 130 -1.73 -9.43 -3.76
CA ARG A 130 -0.55 -8.62 -3.42
C ARG A 130 -0.87 -7.14 -3.57
N ILE A 131 -0.38 -6.33 -2.65
CA ILE A 131 -0.49 -4.87 -2.67
C ILE A 131 0.82 -4.26 -2.22
N ILE A 132 1.20 -3.15 -2.85
CA ILE A 132 2.24 -2.24 -2.37
C ILE A 132 1.57 -0.94 -1.89
N ALA A 133 2.09 -0.36 -0.82
CA ALA A 133 1.73 0.99 -0.40
C ALA A 133 3.00 1.84 -0.26
N SER A 134 2.95 3.04 -0.85
CA SER A 134 3.99 4.05 -0.74
C SER A 134 3.36 5.43 -0.84
N HIS A 135 4.03 6.46 -0.33
CA HIS A 135 3.62 7.83 -0.62
C HIS A 135 3.72 8.14 -2.12
N TYR A 136 4.78 7.66 -2.79
CA TYR A 136 5.04 7.95 -4.20
C TYR A 136 4.36 6.97 -5.16
N PRO A 137 3.89 7.42 -6.33
CA PRO A 137 3.44 6.53 -7.41
C PRO A 137 4.62 5.81 -8.10
N TYR A 138 4.32 4.79 -8.90
CA TYR A 138 5.31 4.12 -9.76
C TYR A 138 5.97 5.11 -10.72
N ALA A 139 5.14 5.95 -11.35
CA ALA A 139 5.57 6.99 -12.28
C ALA A 139 4.64 8.21 -12.18
N GLY A 140 5.17 9.38 -12.51
CA GLY A 140 4.45 10.65 -12.45
C GLY A 140 4.65 11.39 -11.12
N ASP A 141 4.52 12.70 -11.18
CA ASP A 141 4.59 13.64 -10.06
C ASP A 141 3.62 14.80 -10.35
N SER A 142 3.41 15.66 -9.36
CA SER A 142 2.74 16.96 -9.50
C SER A 142 3.42 17.92 -10.50
N GLN A 143 4.63 17.59 -10.95
CA GLN A 143 5.45 18.34 -11.90
C GLN A 143 5.88 17.42 -13.07
N GLU A 144 6.34 17.99 -14.18
CA GLU A 144 6.77 17.22 -15.37
C GLU A 144 7.96 16.26 -15.12
N GLN A 145 8.65 16.37 -13.98
CA GLN A 145 9.81 15.55 -13.62
C GLN A 145 9.56 14.77 -12.32
N ASP A 146 9.90 13.48 -12.34
CA ASP A 146 9.82 12.61 -11.15
C ASP A 146 10.84 13.04 -10.09
N ARG A 147 10.35 13.37 -8.89
CA ARG A 147 11.19 13.59 -7.71
C ARG A 147 11.34 12.32 -6.87
N HIS A 148 12.39 12.28 -6.05
CA HIS A 148 12.69 11.20 -5.09
C HIS A 148 12.71 9.79 -5.69
N THR A 149 13.23 9.65 -6.91
CA THR A 149 13.21 8.41 -7.69
C THR A 149 13.80 7.18 -6.98
N SER A 150 14.75 7.36 -6.05
CA SER A 150 15.33 6.26 -5.25
C SER A 150 14.43 5.74 -4.11
N HIS A 151 13.35 6.44 -3.79
CA HIS A 151 12.37 6.09 -2.74
C HIS A 151 11.02 5.65 -3.31
N ARG A 152 10.91 5.59 -4.64
CA ARG A 152 9.72 5.10 -5.34
C ARG A 152 9.71 3.57 -5.37
N PRO A 153 8.52 2.96 -5.47
CA PRO A 153 8.41 1.59 -5.93
C PRO A 153 9.16 1.41 -7.26
N ARG A 154 9.84 0.28 -7.41
CA ARG A 154 10.94 0.11 -8.38
C ARG A 154 10.50 0.21 -9.85
N TRP A 155 9.38 -0.43 -10.19
CA TRP A 155 8.72 -0.39 -11.51
C TRP A 155 7.32 -1.02 -11.39
N ASP A 156 6.42 -0.70 -12.34
CA ASP A 156 5.12 -1.35 -12.46
C ASP A 156 5.27 -2.73 -13.12
N ASP A 157 5.33 -3.79 -12.31
CA ASP A 157 5.31 -5.20 -12.71
C ASP A 157 3.92 -5.84 -12.63
N GLY A 158 2.86 -5.03 -12.58
CA GLY A 158 1.48 -5.49 -12.46
C GLY A 158 0.97 -5.65 -11.04
N ILE A 159 1.78 -5.32 -10.02
CA ILE A 159 1.33 -5.33 -8.63
C ILE A 159 0.53 -4.06 -8.34
N PRO A 160 -0.68 -4.15 -7.76
CA PRO A 160 -1.44 -2.99 -7.32
C PRO A 160 -0.68 -2.13 -6.30
N LEU A 161 -0.56 -0.84 -6.58
CA LEU A 161 0.01 0.20 -5.72
C LEU A 161 -1.08 1.17 -5.26
N ILE A 162 -1.16 1.44 -3.96
CA ILE A 162 -1.88 2.62 -3.44
C ILE A 162 -0.88 3.73 -3.12
N HIS A 163 -1.20 4.97 -3.50
CA HIS A 163 -0.26 6.10 -3.35
C HIS A 163 -0.91 7.48 -3.10
N GLY A 164 -0.06 8.43 -2.68
CA GLY A 164 -0.36 9.84 -2.45
C GLY A 164 0.34 10.77 -3.43
N HIS A 165 0.89 11.87 -2.90
CA HIS A 165 1.90 12.76 -3.47
C HIS A 165 1.47 13.68 -4.62
N THR A 166 0.63 13.19 -5.53
CA THR A 166 0.39 13.90 -6.80
C THR A 166 -0.54 15.11 -6.67
N HIS A 167 -1.36 15.17 -5.61
CA HIS A 167 -2.45 16.14 -5.46
C HIS A 167 -3.41 16.19 -6.66
N ALA A 168 -3.46 15.11 -7.44
CA ALA A 168 -4.34 15.02 -8.58
C ALA A 168 -5.79 14.94 -8.08
N ARG A 169 -6.72 15.58 -8.80
CA ARG A 169 -8.15 15.58 -8.42
C ARG A 169 -8.89 14.36 -8.94
N ASP A 170 -8.32 13.67 -9.91
CA ASP A 170 -8.78 12.37 -10.35
C ASP A 170 -8.31 11.28 -9.38
N TYR A 171 -9.28 10.61 -8.78
CA TYR A 171 -9.11 9.41 -7.94
C TYR A 171 -8.84 8.13 -8.79
N GLY A 172 -8.66 8.30 -10.10
CA GLY A 172 -8.71 7.22 -11.06
C GLY A 172 -7.54 6.24 -10.90
N PRO A 173 -7.79 4.93 -11.08
CA PRO A 173 -6.69 4.01 -11.27
C PRO A 173 -5.97 4.32 -12.58
N ASN A 174 -4.66 4.52 -12.51
CA ASN A 174 -3.82 4.79 -13.67
C ASN A 174 -2.91 3.59 -13.91
N GLY A 175 -3.40 2.57 -14.62
CA GLY A 175 -2.73 1.27 -14.69
C GLY A 175 -2.87 0.53 -13.36
N HIS A 176 -1.75 0.11 -12.76
CA HIS A 176 -1.75 -0.62 -11.49
C HIS A 176 -1.54 0.28 -10.27
N GLN A 177 -1.82 1.59 -10.36
CA GLN A 177 -1.73 2.49 -9.21
C GLN A 177 -3.04 3.24 -8.94
N PHE A 178 -3.37 3.44 -7.67
CA PHE A 178 -4.58 4.11 -7.20
C PHE A 178 -4.22 5.25 -6.24
N HIS A 179 -4.65 6.46 -6.57
CA HIS A 179 -4.38 7.64 -5.75
C HIS A 179 -5.38 7.75 -4.59
N VAL A 180 -4.89 7.88 -3.35
CA VAL A 180 -5.68 8.00 -2.11
C VAL A 180 -5.52 9.35 -1.41
N GLY A 181 -4.98 10.36 -2.10
CA GLY A 181 -4.79 11.71 -1.55
C GLY A 181 -6.13 12.40 -1.26
N VAL A 182 -6.20 13.11 -0.14
CA VAL A 182 -7.43 13.80 0.31
C VAL A 182 -8.04 14.75 -0.73
N ASP A 183 -7.22 15.31 -1.63
CA ASP A 183 -7.65 16.21 -2.69
C ASP A 183 -8.52 15.54 -3.76
N ALA A 184 -8.43 14.21 -3.88
CA ALA A 184 -9.24 13.40 -4.79
C ALA A 184 -10.48 12.79 -4.13
N HIS A 185 -10.55 12.79 -2.79
CA HIS A 185 -11.51 12.00 -2.00
C HIS A 185 -12.27 12.86 -0.99
N ASP A 186 -12.73 14.03 -1.44
CA ASP A 186 -13.57 14.95 -0.65
C ASP A 186 -12.99 15.29 0.73
N PHE A 187 -11.67 15.36 0.84
CA PHE A 187 -10.96 15.66 2.09
C PHE A 187 -11.21 14.67 3.24
N ALA A 188 -11.48 13.40 2.92
CA ALA A 188 -11.73 12.34 3.89
C ALA A 188 -10.91 11.07 3.58
N PRO A 189 -10.66 10.21 4.58
CA PRO A 189 -10.25 8.83 4.33
C PRO A 189 -11.31 8.07 3.54
N ILE A 190 -10.89 7.10 2.73
CA ILE A 190 -11.82 6.21 2.04
C ILE A 190 -11.80 4.81 2.65
N PRO A 191 -12.93 4.10 2.70
CA PRO A 191 -12.95 2.69 3.07
C PRO A 191 -12.03 1.87 2.17
N PHE A 192 -11.26 0.95 2.76
CA PHE A 192 -10.38 0.03 2.01
C PHE A 192 -11.18 -0.83 1.02
N SER A 193 -12.49 -1.01 1.23
CA SER A 193 -13.37 -1.71 0.28
C SER A 193 -13.41 -1.07 -1.11
N VAL A 194 -13.13 0.24 -1.23
CA VAL A 194 -12.96 0.91 -2.54
C VAL A 194 -11.73 0.36 -3.26
N ILE A 195 -10.62 0.20 -2.53
CA ILE A 195 -9.38 -0.40 -3.04
C ILE A 195 -9.60 -1.88 -3.36
N ASP A 196 -10.33 -2.62 -2.52
CA ASP A 196 -10.68 -4.02 -2.77
C ASP A 196 -11.42 -4.16 -4.11
N ALA A 197 -12.42 -3.30 -4.37
CA ALA A 197 -13.19 -3.30 -5.61
C ALA A 197 -12.34 -2.93 -6.83
N TRP A 198 -11.43 -1.96 -6.69
CA TRP A 198 -10.50 -1.61 -7.75
C TRP A 198 -9.56 -2.78 -8.10
N ILE A 199 -8.91 -3.39 -7.11
CA ILE A 199 -7.99 -4.51 -7.35
C ILE A 199 -8.68 -5.63 -8.10
N GLN A 200 -9.90 -5.99 -7.71
CA GLN A 200 -10.69 -7.02 -8.38
C GLN A 200 -11.09 -6.67 -9.81
N SER A 201 -11.08 -5.39 -10.17
CA SER A 201 -11.36 -4.92 -11.53
C SER A 201 -10.14 -4.97 -12.46
N LEU A 202 -8.93 -5.17 -11.93
CA LEU A 202 -7.69 -5.18 -12.71
C LEU A 202 -7.65 -6.41 -13.64
N PRO A 203 -7.36 -6.23 -14.95
CA PRO A 203 -7.28 -7.34 -15.89
C PRO A 203 -6.21 -8.36 -15.50
N GLY A 204 -6.61 -9.63 -15.40
CA GLY A 204 -5.67 -10.72 -15.13
C GLY A 204 -5.11 -10.77 -13.70
N ILE A 205 -5.70 -10.02 -12.77
CA ILE A 205 -5.27 -10.04 -11.37
C ILE A 205 -5.41 -11.43 -10.76
N GLU A 206 -4.37 -11.88 -10.07
CA GLU A 206 -4.32 -13.16 -9.38
C GLU A 206 -4.02 -12.91 -7.89
N THR A 207 -4.60 -13.74 -7.03
CA THR A 207 -4.14 -13.85 -5.65
C THR A 207 -2.73 -14.46 -5.62
N ARG A 208 -1.99 -14.20 -4.54
CA ARG A 208 -0.67 -14.80 -4.30
C ARG A 208 -0.70 -16.33 -4.40
N LEU A 209 -1.80 -16.96 -3.96
CA LEU A 209 -1.99 -18.40 -4.06
C LEU A 209 -2.18 -18.85 -5.52
N GLN A 210 -3.00 -18.14 -6.30
CA GLN A 210 -3.21 -18.45 -7.71
C GLN A 210 -1.91 -18.31 -8.51
N THR A 211 -1.15 -17.24 -8.28
CA THR A 211 0.17 -17.03 -8.91
C THR A 211 1.13 -18.17 -8.55
N ALA A 212 1.23 -18.54 -7.27
CA ALA A 212 2.08 -19.65 -6.84
C ALA A 212 1.68 -20.98 -7.48
N ILE A 213 0.38 -21.26 -7.60
CA ILE A 213 -0.15 -22.44 -8.29
C ILE A 213 0.22 -22.43 -9.77
N ARG A 214 0.07 -21.30 -10.45
CA ARG A 214 0.41 -21.16 -11.87
C ARG A 214 1.90 -21.33 -12.12
N GLU A 215 2.75 -20.70 -11.31
CA GLU A 215 4.21 -20.84 -11.39
C GLU A 215 4.65 -22.28 -11.13
N ALA A 216 4.10 -22.93 -10.10
CA ALA A 216 4.39 -24.34 -9.81
C ALA A 216 4.03 -25.26 -10.97
N ARG A 217 2.89 -25.02 -11.65
CA ARG A 217 2.53 -25.76 -12.88
C ARG A 217 3.47 -25.49 -14.03
N GLY A 218 3.95 -24.26 -14.18
CA GLY A 218 4.97 -23.91 -15.18
C GLY A 218 6.26 -24.68 -14.95
N VAL A 219 6.74 -24.75 -13.69
CA VAL A 219 7.92 -25.54 -13.34
C VAL A 219 7.73 -27.03 -13.64
N LEU A 220 6.55 -27.59 -13.37
CA LEU A 220 6.25 -28.98 -13.72
C LEU A 220 6.29 -29.20 -15.24
N ALA A 221 5.66 -28.32 -16.02
CA ALA A 221 5.69 -28.43 -17.48
C ALA A 221 7.12 -28.31 -18.04
N ASP A 222 7.93 -27.37 -17.54
CA ASP A 222 9.33 -27.22 -17.94
C ASP A 222 10.16 -28.46 -17.59
N LEU A 223 9.89 -29.08 -16.43
CA LEU A 223 10.52 -30.32 -16.01
C LEU A 223 10.14 -31.48 -16.95
N ASP A 224 8.88 -31.57 -17.36
CA ASP A 224 8.37 -32.60 -18.29
C ASP A 224 8.95 -32.44 -19.71
N ASP A 225 9.13 -31.19 -20.16
CA ASP A 225 9.63 -30.86 -21.50
C ASP A 225 11.18 -30.89 -21.58
N THR A 226 11.90 -31.07 -20.47
CA THR A 226 13.36 -31.11 -20.45
C THR A 226 13.88 -32.46 -21.00
N PRO A 227 14.59 -32.48 -22.14
CA PRO A 227 15.03 -33.72 -22.76
C PRO A 227 16.13 -34.42 -21.95
N TRP A 228 16.14 -35.75 -22.05
CA TRP A 228 17.00 -36.69 -21.31
C TRP A 228 18.53 -36.42 -21.30
N PRO A 229 19.16 -35.72 -22.28
CA PRO A 229 20.58 -35.33 -22.17
C PRO A 229 20.85 -34.07 -21.34
N ALA A 230 19.82 -33.27 -21.05
CA ALA A 230 19.94 -31.95 -20.42
C ALA A 230 19.64 -31.96 -18.91
N MET A 231 18.97 -33.00 -18.41
CA MET A 231 18.67 -33.18 -17.00
C MET A 231 19.77 -34.00 -16.31
N ASP A 232 20.10 -33.67 -15.06
CA ASP A 232 21.01 -34.50 -14.27
C ASP A 232 20.43 -35.92 -14.15
N HIS A 233 21.14 -36.90 -14.70
CA HIS A 233 20.72 -38.30 -14.77
C HIS A 233 20.41 -38.89 -13.37
N MET A 234 21.10 -38.42 -12.32
CA MET A 234 20.83 -38.87 -10.94
C MET A 234 19.53 -38.28 -10.40
N PHE A 235 19.22 -37.03 -10.74
CA PHE A 235 17.96 -36.39 -10.35
C PHE A 235 16.76 -37.07 -11.04
N TYR A 236 16.86 -37.31 -12.35
CA TYR A 236 15.79 -37.97 -13.11
C TYR A 236 15.48 -39.38 -12.59
N MET A 237 16.49 -40.20 -12.36
CA MET A 237 16.31 -41.60 -11.96
C MET A 237 15.82 -41.80 -10.51
N GLN A 238 15.98 -40.80 -9.63
CA GLN A 238 15.77 -40.99 -8.18
C GLN A 238 14.79 -40.02 -7.53
N ALA A 239 14.59 -38.83 -8.10
CA ALA A 239 13.88 -37.76 -7.42
C ALA A 239 12.77 -37.13 -8.27
N TYR A 240 12.82 -37.24 -9.59
CA TYR A 240 11.84 -36.60 -10.49
C TYR A 240 10.41 -37.07 -10.24
N ASP A 241 10.13 -38.39 -10.33
CA ASP A 241 8.76 -38.92 -10.14
C ASP A 241 8.21 -38.61 -8.74
N VAL A 242 9.08 -38.65 -7.73
CA VAL A 242 8.73 -38.37 -6.32
C VAL A 242 8.40 -36.88 -6.13
N LEU A 243 9.22 -35.99 -6.69
CA LEU A 243 8.99 -34.55 -6.64
C LEU A 243 7.72 -34.16 -7.40
N HIS A 244 7.54 -34.72 -8.60
CA HIS A 244 6.38 -34.48 -9.44
C HIS A 244 5.08 -34.90 -8.73
N MET A 245 5.03 -36.14 -8.23
CA MET A 245 3.89 -36.67 -7.47
C MET A 245 3.54 -35.78 -6.27
N HIS A 246 4.52 -35.38 -5.44
CA HIS A 246 4.24 -34.55 -4.26
C HIS A 246 3.81 -33.13 -4.61
N LEU A 247 4.31 -32.55 -5.71
CA LEU A 247 3.85 -31.26 -6.21
C LEU A 247 2.41 -31.34 -6.72
N GLU A 248 2.04 -32.40 -7.43
CA GLU A 248 0.66 -32.63 -7.87
C GLU A 248 -0.30 -32.83 -6.69
N GLU A 249 0.08 -33.64 -5.70
CA GLU A 249 -0.69 -33.83 -4.46
C GLU A 249 -0.94 -32.50 -3.75
N LEU A 250 0.08 -31.65 -3.63
CA LEU A 250 -0.02 -30.32 -3.03
C LEU A 250 -0.96 -29.41 -3.84
N LEU A 251 -0.80 -29.38 -5.16
CA LEU A 251 -1.64 -28.56 -6.04
C LEU A 251 -3.11 -28.99 -5.98
N GLU A 252 -3.40 -30.28 -5.88
CA GLU A 252 -4.75 -30.81 -5.76
C GLU A 252 -5.37 -30.47 -4.39
N ALA A 253 -4.59 -30.58 -3.31
CA ALA A 253 -5.03 -30.14 -1.98
C ALA A 253 -5.39 -28.65 -1.95
N LEU A 254 -4.62 -27.79 -2.64
CA LEU A 254 -4.91 -26.35 -2.72
C LEU A 254 -6.16 -26.01 -3.55
N LYS A 255 -6.49 -26.79 -4.59
CA LYS A 255 -7.78 -26.67 -5.31
C LYS A 255 -8.97 -26.96 -4.40
N SER A 256 -8.85 -27.98 -3.55
CA SER A 256 -9.94 -28.39 -2.64
C SER A 256 -10.32 -27.31 -1.61
N GLN A 257 -9.38 -26.42 -1.29
CA GLN A 257 -9.56 -25.31 -0.34
C GLN A 257 -10.13 -24.03 -0.99
N THR A 258 -10.05 -23.92 -2.32
CA THR A 258 -10.46 -22.72 -3.08
C THR A 258 -11.77 -22.91 -3.86
N SER A 259 -12.33 -24.13 -3.88
CA SER A 259 -13.65 -24.41 -4.45
C SER A 259 -14.78 -23.96 -3.50
N PRO A 260 -15.74 -23.13 -3.96
CA PRO A 260 -16.84 -22.65 -3.12
C PRO A 260 -17.94 -23.69 -2.83
N GLU A 261 -17.71 -24.98 -3.05
CA GLU A 261 -18.72 -26.01 -2.78
C GLU A 261 -18.58 -26.65 -1.40
N ARG A 262 -19.65 -26.47 -0.61
CA ARG A 262 -20.01 -27.12 0.67
C ARG A 262 -19.49 -26.47 1.96
N ARG A 263 -19.97 -25.26 2.22
CA ARG A 263 -20.53 -24.97 3.56
C ARG A 263 -22.05 -24.95 3.46
N SER A 264 -22.63 -26.14 3.35
CA SER A 264 -24.06 -26.38 3.57
C SER A 264 -24.18 -27.50 4.62
N SER A 265 -24.21 -27.10 5.88
CA SER A 265 -24.84 -27.80 7.01
C SER A 265 -24.76 -26.91 8.24
#